data_AF-W2P855-F1
#
_entry.id   AF-W2P855-F1
#
_cell.length_a   1.000
_cell.length_b   1.000
_cell.length_c   1.000
_cell.angle_alpha   90.00
_cell.angle_beta   90.00
_cell.angle_gamma   90.00
#
_symmetry.space_group_name_H-M   'P 1'
#
loop_
_entity.id
_entity.type
_entity.pdbx_description
1 polymer ?
#
loop_
_entity_poly.entity_id
_entity_poly.type
_entity_poly.pdbx_seq_one_letter_code
_entity_poly.pdbx_strand_id
1 'polypeptide(L)'
;MIDGCIDCLTVIRRLDIVFRGIPDVRRMIKRDCGYQGIQYSKDNWTKFWKYFKTTWIKKFVPAWWDTNGLGDDIVNRTNNPLERYNRTLNNAFSVAHPDVTQFISVIEAQSREYVRLINDISNRRTTAPAMHQLSLLRLLTRIRTSKWTRTRI
;
A
#
# COMPACT_ATOMS: atom_id res chain seq x y z
N MET A 1 14.56 -14.04 -2.33
CA MET A 1 14.21 -13.11 -3.41
C MET A 1 14.38 -11.71 -2.86
N ILE A 2 15.03 -10.77 -3.54
CA ILE A 2 15.06 -9.39 -3.05
C ILE A 2 13.63 -8.86 -3.10
N ASP A 3 13.12 -8.40 -1.96
CA ASP A 3 11.81 -7.78 -1.87
C ASP A 3 11.72 -6.62 -2.87
N GLY A 4 10.62 -6.57 -3.60
CA GLY A 4 10.31 -5.46 -4.51
C GLY A 4 10.92 -5.51 -5.91
N CYS A 5 11.60 -6.58 -6.32
CA CYS A 5 12.08 -6.69 -7.71
C CYS A 5 10.96 -6.64 -8.77
N ILE A 6 9.76 -7.14 -8.44
CA ILE A 6 8.57 -7.06 -9.31
C ILE A 6 7.94 -5.66 -9.24
N ASP A 7 8.05 -4.98 -8.09
CA ASP A 7 7.49 -3.65 -7.86
C ASP A 7 8.14 -2.60 -8.76
N CYS A 8 9.37 -2.85 -9.23
CA CYS A 8 10.02 -2.04 -10.26
C CYS A 8 9.15 -1.89 -11.53
N LEU A 9 8.28 -2.84 -11.85
CA LEU A 9 7.38 -2.77 -13.01
C LEU A 9 6.26 -1.72 -12.85
N THR A 10 5.99 -1.26 -11.62
CA THR A 10 4.95 -0.27 -11.29
C THR A 10 5.40 1.17 -11.39
N VAL A 11 6.70 1.40 -11.64
CA VAL A 11 7.33 2.71 -11.69
C VAL A 11 8.08 2.96 -13.01
N ILE A 12 8.10 1.97 -13.91
CA ILE A 12 8.72 2.09 -15.24
C ILE A 12 7.69 2.66 -16.21
N ARG A 13 8.13 3.56 -17.10
CA ARG A 13 7.27 4.13 -18.15
C ARG A 13 6.45 3.03 -18.82
N ARG A 14 5.13 3.22 -18.91
CA ARG A 14 4.17 2.21 -19.41
C ARG A 14 4.61 1.45 -20.66
N LEU A 15 5.17 2.18 -21.64
CA LEU A 15 5.64 1.60 -22.91
C LEU A 15 6.89 0.73 -22.75
N ASP A 16 7.69 0.97 -21.72
CA ASP A 16 8.95 0.26 -21.44
C ASP A 16 8.75 -0.98 -20.56
N ILE A 17 7.57 -1.17 -19.94
CA ILE A 17 7.32 -2.31 -19.03
C ILE A 17 7.58 -3.65 -19.72
N VAL A 18 7.08 -3.85 -20.94
CA VAL A 18 7.22 -5.13 -21.66
C VAL A 18 8.61 -5.28 -22.26
N PHE A 19 9.17 -4.21 -22.83
CA PHE A 19 10.41 -4.26 -23.61
C PHE A 19 11.68 -4.13 -22.78
N ARG A 20 11.63 -3.44 -21.63
CA ARG A 20 12.78 -3.19 -20.75
C ARG A 20 12.54 -3.75 -19.35
N GLY A 21 11.40 -3.42 -18.73
CA GLY A 21 11.08 -3.81 -17.35
C GLY A 21 11.11 -5.33 -17.13
N ILE A 22 10.32 -6.10 -17.90
CA ILE A 22 10.27 -7.56 -17.74
C ILE A 22 11.66 -8.21 -17.96
N PRO A 23 12.42 -7.90 -19.03
CA PRO A 23 13.78 -8.39 -19.18
C PRO A 23 14.71 -8.06 -18.01
N ASP A 24 14.62 -6.85 -17.47
CA ASP A 24 15.47 -6.41 -16.36
C ASP A 24 15.13 -7.13 -15.06
N VAL A 25 13.85 -7.24 -14.71
CA VAL A 25 13.38 -7.99 -13.54
C VAL A 25 13.76 -9.48 -13.67
N ARG A 26 13.66 -10.07 -14.86
CA ARG A 26 14.15 -11.44 -15.11
C ARG A 26 15.64 -11.59 -14.82
N ARG A 27 16.46 -10.59 -15.17
CA ARG A 27 17.90 -10.59 -14.89
C ARG A 27 18.17 -10.48 -13.39
N MET A 28 17.44 -9.62 -12.68
CA MET A 28 17.53 -9.46 -11.23
C MET A 28 17.19 -10.77 -10.51
N ILE A 29 16.05 -11.38 -10.82
CA ILE A 29 15.62 -12.64 -10.20
C ILE A 29 16.67 -13.74 -10.40
N LYS A 30 17.19 -13.91 -11.63
CA LYS A 30 18.24 -14.91 -11.90
C LYS A 30 19.50 -14.68 -11.07
N ARG A 31 19.93 -13.42 -10.98
CA ARG A 31 21.11 -13.02 -10.20
C ARG A 31 20.89 -13.32 -8.71
N ASP A 32 19.71 -12.97 -8.18
CA ASP A 32 19.39 -13.15 -6.77
C ASP A 32 19.24 -14.64 -6.40
N CYS A 33 18.67 -15.46 -7.28
CA CYS A 33 18.69 -16.92 -7.15
C CYS A 33 20.13 -17.45 -7.03
N GLY A 34 21.05 -16.95 -7.88
CA GLY A 34 22.47 -17.29 -7.83
C GLY A 34 23.12 -16.90 -6.50
N TYR A 35 22.88 -15.68 -6.01
CA TYR A 35 23.42 -15.24 -4.71
C TYR A 35 22.89 -16.04 -3.52
N GLN A 36 21.63 -16.48 -3.57
CA GLN A 36 20.99 -17.24 -2.50
C GLN A 36 21.21 -18.76 -2.61
N GLY A 37 21.93 -19.23 -3.63
CA GLY A 37 22.12 -20.67 -3.88
C GLY A 37 20.82 -21.40 -4.25
N ILE A 38 19.78 -20.66 -4.67
CA ILE A 38 18.48 -21.20 -5.04
C ILE A 38 18.47 -21.53 -6.52
N GLN A 39 18.01 -22.73 -6.89
CA GLN A 39 17.86 -23.13 -8.29
C GLN A 39 16.78 -22.29 -8.99
N TYR A 40 17.17 -21.64 -10.10
CA TYR A 40 16.23 -20.85 -10.90
C TYR A 40 15.35 -21.76 -11.77
N SER A 41 14.05 -21.81 -11.49
CA SER A 41 13.10 -22.62 -12.29
C SER A 41 12.62 -21.87 -13.54
N LYS A 42 13.20 -22.19 -14.70
CA LYS A 42 12.83 -21.58 -15.99
C LYS A 42 11.35 -21.76 -16.35
N ASP A 43 10.78 -22.92 -16.04
CA ASP A 43 9.40 -23.26 -16.41
C ASP A 43 8.37 -22.52 -15.58
N ASN A 44 8.58 -22.45 -14.26
CA ASN A 44 7.69 -21.69 -13.36
C ASN A 44 7.71 -20.21 -13.70
N TRP A 45 8.89 -19.64 -13.95
CA TRP A 45 8.99 -18.25 -14.38
C TRP A 45 8.33 -18.02 -15.73
N THR A 46 8.43 -18.96 -16.67
CA THR A 46 7.75 -18.85 -17.97
C THR A 46 6.22 -18.81 -17.81
N LYS A 47 5.65 -19.67 -16.96
CA LYS A 47 4.22 -19.65 -16.61
C LYS A 47 3.82 -18.33 -15.96
N PHE A 48 4.60 -17.85 -14.99
CA PHE A 48 4.37 -16.57 -14.33
C PHE A 48 4.34 -15.41 -15.32
N TRP A 49 5.35 -15.27 -16.19
CA TRP A 49 5.39 -14.16 -17.15
C TRP A 49 4.28 -14.22 -18.21
N LYS A 50 3.82 -15.44 -18.56
CA LYS A 50 2.64 -15.61 -19.41
C LYS A 50 1.39 -15.09 -18.69
N TYR A 51 1.17 -15.51 -17.44
CA TYR A 51 0.07 -15.02 -16.60
C TYR A 51 0.15 -13.50 -16.43
N PHE A 52 1.31 -12.95 -16.07
CA PHE A 52 1.52 -11.53 -15.84
C PHE A 52 1.12 -10.70 -17.07
N LYS A 53 1.57 -11.09 -18.27
CA LYS A 53 1.20 -10.40 -19.51
C LYS A 53 -0.30 -10.48 -19.79
N THR A 54 -0.93 -11.63 -19.58
CA THR A 54 -2.38 -11.78 -19.80
C THR A 54 -3.18 -10.93 -18.82
N THR A 55 -2.79 -10.90 -17.56
CA THR A 55 -3.52 -10.22 -16.49
C THR A 55 -3.19 -8.73 -16.41
N TRP A 56 -1.92 -8.38 -16.27
CA TRP A 56 -1.47 -7.03 -15.92
C TRP A 56 -1.06 -6.17 -17.11
N ILE A 57 -1.04 -6.73 -18.33
CA ILE A 57 -0.80 -5.93 -19.55
C ILE A 57 -2.07 -5.92 -20.42
N LYS A 58 -2.72 -7.07 -20.62
CA LYS A 58 -3.90 -7.17 -21.48
C LYS A 58 -5.22 -6.89 -20.75
N LYS A 59 -5.48 -7.54 -19.62
CA LYS A 59 -6.76 -7.41 -18.88
C LYS A 59 -6.83 -6.13 -18.06
N PHE A 60 -5.75 -5.80 -17.34
CA PHE A 60 -5.60 -4.56 -16.60
C PHE A 60 -4.53 -3.72 -17.29
N VAL A 61 -4.96 -2.73 -18.07
CA VAL A 61 -4.02 -1.90 -18.83
C VAL A 61 -3.07 -1.14 -17.89
N PRO A 62 -1.78 -0.98 -18.23
CA PRO A 62 -0.80 -0.29 -17.39
C PRO A 62 -1.24 1.10 -16.91
N ALA A 63 -2.04 1.81 -17.70
CA ALA A 63 -2.59 3.11 -17.31
C ALA A 63 -3.42 3.11 -16.00
N TRP A 64 -3.89 1.95 -15.53
CA TRP A 64 -4.70 1.84 -14.31
C TRP A 64 -3.90 1.55 -13.04
N TRP A 65 -2.68 1.03 -13.16
CA TRP A 65 -1.91 0.54 -12.01
C TRP A 65 -0.46 1.01 -12.00
N ASP A 66 0.09 1.40 -13.15
CA ASP A 66 1.41 1.99 -13.23
C ASP A 66 1.38 3.39 -12.61
N THR A 67 2.35 3.61 -11.73
CA THR A 67 2.49 4.85 -10.98
C THR A 67 3.55 5.78 -11.57
N ASN A 68 4.18 5.39 -12.68
CA ASN A 68 5.11 6.24 -13.41
C ASN A 68 4.44 7.56 -13.83
N GLY A 69 5.00 8.68 -13.37
CA GLY A 69 4.47 10.02 -13.64
C GLY A 69 3.37 10.48 -12.69
N LEU A 70 2.94 9.65 -11.73
CA LEU A 70 2.28 10.16 -10.52
C LEU A 70 3.36 10.80 -9.64
N GLY A 71 3.08 11.97 -9.08
CA GLY A 71 4.01 12.61 -8.13
C GLY A 71 4.33 11.66 -6.98
N ASP A 72 5.55 11.75 -6.44
CA ASP A 72 6.00 10.95 -5.29
C ASP A 72 5.01 11.03 -4.12
N ASP A 73 4.27 12.13 -4.00
CA ASP A 73 3.21 12.35 -3.02
C ASP A 73 1.98 11.46 -3.21
N ILE A 74 1.65 11.05 -4.43
CA ILE A 74 0.55 10.13 -4.77
C ILE A 74 1.02 8.68 -4.60
N VAL A 75 2.23 8.34 -5.07
CA VAL A 75 2.80 6.99 -4.92
C VAL A 75 2.98 6.62 -3.45
N ASN A 76 3.49 7.56 -2.64
CA ASN A 76 3.58 7.41 -1.19
C ASN A 76 2.21 7.33 -0.49
N ARG A 77 1.12 7.75 -1.15
CA ARG A 77 -0.24 7.77 -0.58
C ARG A 77 -1.00 6.47 -0.80
N THR A 78 -0.72 5.76 -1.90
CA THR A 78 -1.46 4.55 -2.27
C THR A 78 -0.95 3.29 -1.56
N ASN A 79 0.33 3.26 -1.15
CA ASN A 79 0.91 2.09 -0.47
C ASN A 79 1.29 2.32 1.00
N ASN A 80 1.71 3.51 1.42
CA ASN A 80 2.33 3.65 2.74
C ASN A 80 1.36 3.77 3.94
N PRO A 81 0.22 4.50 3.87
CA PRO A 81 -0.53 4.79 5.09
C PRO A 81 -1.47 3.67 5.55
N LEU A 82 -2.04 2.91 4.61
CA LEU A 82 -2.86 1.73 4.94
C LEU A 82 -1.95 0.60 5.44
N GLU A 83 -0.82 0.38 4.80
CA GLU A 83 0.16 -0.61 5.22
C GLU A 83 0.83 -0.23 6.56
N ARG A 84 1.13 1.05 6.78
CA ARG A 84 1.55 1.56 8.08
C ARG A 84 0.47 1.38 9.15
N TYR A 85 -0.79 1.68 8.85
CA TYR A 85 -1.89 1.43 9.79
C TYR A 85 -2.02 -0.05 10.09
N ASN A 86 -1.98 -0.92 9.09
CA ASN A 86 -2.03 -2.36 9.28
C ASN A 86 -0.85 -2.87 10.11
N ARG A 87 0.37 -2.35 9.91
CA ARG A 87 1.53 -2.66 10.77
C ARG A 87 1.34 -2.16 12.21
N THR A 88 0.92 -0.92 12.40
CA THR A 88 0.66 -0.35 13.73
C THR A 88 -0.43 -1.12 14.46
N LEU A 89 -1.50 -1.50 13.75
CA LEU A 89 -2.59 -2.29 14.29
C LEU A 89 -2.13 -3.70 14.65
N ASN A 90 -1.38 -4.36 13.76
CA ASN A 90 -0.84 -5.70 14.02
C ASN A 90 0.15 -5.70 15.20
N ASN A 91 0.98 -4.66 15.35
CA ASN A 91 1.88 -4.51 16.49
C ASN A 91 1.17 -4.27 17.83
N ALA A 92 -0.08 -3.79 17.80
CA ALA A 92 -0.87 -3.60 19.01
C ALA A 92 -1.44 -4.91 19.56
N PHE A 93 -1.44 -5.99 18.77
CA PHE A 93 -1.82 -7.32 19.24
C PHE A 93 -0.60 -8.07 19.77
N SER A 94 -0.72 -8.62 20.98
CA SER A 94 0.32 -9.45 21.60
C SER A 94 0.40 -10.87 21.02
N VAL A 95 -0.57 -11.24 20.18
CA VAL A 95 -0.75 -12.59 19.60
C VAL A 95 -1.20 -12.47 18.16
N ALA A 96 -0.74 -13.38 17.30
CA ALA A 96 -1.08 -13.38 15.87
C ALA A 96 -2.58 -13.57 15.58
N HIS A 97 -3.29 -14.23 16.49
CA HIS A 97 -4.72 -14.52 16.39
C HIS A 97 -5.42 -14.15 17.71
N PRO A 98 -5.72 -12.86 17.94
CA PRO A 98 -6.46 -12.44 19.14
C PRO A 98 -7.90 -12.97 19.10
N ASP A 99 -8.46 -13.25 20.27
CA ASP A 99 -9.90 -13.49 20.37
C ASP A 99 -10.70 -12.21 20.10
N VAL A 100 -12.01 -12.36 19.89
CA VAL A 100 -12.90 -11.24 19.53
C VAL A 100 -12.93 -10.15 20.61
N THR A 101 -12.84 -10.51 21.89
CA THR A 101 -12.86 -9.57 23.02
C THR A 101 -11.57 -8.74 23.05
N GLN A 102 -10.42 -9.40 22.85
CA GLN A 102 -9.12 -8.74 22.77
C GLN A 102 -9.02 -7.86 21.52
N PHE A 103 -9.58 -8.32 20.41
CA PHE A 103 -9.68 -7.54 19.19
C PHE A 103 -10.50 -6.25 19.40
N ILE A 104 -11.69 -6.36 19.99
CA ILE A 104 -12.56 -5.22 20.29
C ILE A 104 -11.86 -4.23 21.24
N SER A 105 -11.22 -4.73 22.30
CA SER A 105 -10.53 -3.89 23.29
C SER A 105 -9.42 -3.03 22.67
N VAL A 106 -8.58 -3.61 21.81
CA VAL A 106 -7.49 -2.89 21.13
C VAL A 106 -8.04 -1.83 20.17
N ILE A 107 -9.07 -2.16 19.39
CA ILE A 107 -9.70 -1.22 18.46
C ILE A 107 -10.35 -0.06 19.21
N GLU A 108 -11.01 -0.35 20.32
CA GLU A 108 -11.66 0.65 21.16
C GLU A 108 -10.63 1.61 21.79
N ALA A 109 -9.53 1.07 22.32
CA ALA A 109 -8.44 1.87 22.88
C ALA A 109 -7.84 2.82 21.83
N GLN A 110 -7.49 2.31 20.64
CA GLN A 110 -6.96 3.15 19.56
C GLN A 110 -7.98 4.21 19.14
N SER A 111 -9.26 3.84 19.01
CA SER A 111 -10.32 4.78 18.62
C SER A 111 -10.48 5.92 19.63
N ARG A 112 -10.39 5.63 20.94
CA ARG A 112 -10.42 6.63 22.01
C ARG A 112 -9.22 7.57 21.95
N GLU A 113 -8.02 7.05 21.72
CA GLU A 113 -6.81 7.87 21.53
C GLU A 113 -6.89 8.77 20.30
N TYR A 114 -7.40 8.25 19.18
CA TYR A 114 -7.61 9.05 17.97
C TYR A 114 -8.58 10.20 18.20
N VAL A 115 -9.71 9.95 18.88
CA VAL A 115 -10.68 11.01 19.20
C VAL A 115 -10.06 12.06 20.12
N ARG A 116 -9.27 11.64 21.13
CA ARG A 116 -8.53 12.56 22.01
C ARG A 116 -7.54 13.42 21.23
N LEU A 117 -6.72 12.81 20.37
CA LEU A 117 -5.76 13.50 19.53
C LEU A 117 -6.43 14.54 18.61
N ILE A 118 -7.56 14.19 17.98
CA ILE A 118 -8.33 15.12 17.14
C ILE A 118 -8.85 16.30 17.96
N ASN A 119 -9.37 16.01 19.16
CA ASN A 119 -9.85 17.05 20.06
C ASN A 119 -8.72 17.97 20.53
N ASP A 120 -7.55 17.43 20.85
CA ASP A 120 -6.39 18.21 21.28
C ASP A 120 -5.80 19.07 20.15
N ILE A 121 -5.79 18.56 18.92
CA ILE A 121 -5.44 19.35 17.72
C ILE A 121 -6.46 20.48 17.51
N SER A 122 -7.76 20.18 17.62
CA SER A 122 -8.83 21.17 17.48
C SER A 122 -8.74 22.27 18.53
N ASN A 123 -8.34 21.92 19.76
CA ASN A 123 -8.16 22.84 20.87
C ASN A 123 -6.76 23.47 20.92
N ARG A 124 -5.92 23.25 19.88
CA ARG A 124 -4.53 23.74 19.76
C ARG A 124 -3.62 23.36 20.93
N ARG A 125 -3.96 22.30 21.66
CA ARG A 125 -3.14 21.75 22.76
C ARG A 125 -1.98 20.91 22.26
N THR A 126 -2.09 20.42 21.02
CA THR A 126 -1.06 19.60 20.34
C THR A 126 -1.00 19.99 18.86
N THR A 127 0.20 20.06 18.29
CA THR A 127 0.39 20.26 16.84
C THR A 127 0.10 18.97 16.10
N ALA A 128 -0.60 19.05 14.96
CA ALA A 128 -0.86 17.86 14.14
C ALA A 128 0.45 17.14 13.81
N PRO A 129 0.54 15.81 14.01
CA PRO A 129 1.75 15.07 13.70
C PRO A 129 2.08 15.21 12.20
N ALA A 130 3.37 15.21 11.86
CA ALA A 130 3.85 15.37 10.49
C ALA A 130 3.11 14.43 9.52
N MET A 131 2.92 14.89 8.26
CA MET A 131 2.05 14.32 7.20
C MET A 131 2.05 12.79 7.05
N HIS A 132 3.08 12.09 7.52
CA HIS A 132 3.15 10.64 7.60
C HIS A 132 2.08 9.98 8.51
N GLN A 133 1.40 10.73 9.39
CA GLN A 133 0.48 10.20 10.42
C GLN A 133 -1.01 10.59 10.22
N LEU A 134 -1.34 11.35 9.17
CA LEU A 134 -2.67 11.98 8.99
C LEU A 134 -3.57 11.33 7.92
N SER A 135 -3.26 10.12 7.48
CA SER A 135 -4.01 9.44 6.40
C SER A 135 -5.47 9.17 6.72
N LEU A 136 -5.78 8.77 7.96
CA LEU A 136 -7.16 8.57 8.44
C LEU A 136 -7.89 9.90 8.69
N LEU A 137 -7.17 10.93 9.15
CA LEU A 137 -7.72 12.23 9.52
C LEU A 137 -8.28 12.99 8.31
N ARG A 138 -7.69 12.83 7.11
CA ARG A 138 -8.19 13.43 5.86
C ARG A 138 -9.30 12.62 5.17
N LEU A 139 -9.33 11.30 5.35
CA LEU A 139 -10.38 10.46 4.76
C LEU A 139 -11.71 10.61 5.51
N LEU A 140 -11.66 10.63 6.85
CA LEU A 140 -12.86 10.72 7.69
C LEU A 140 -13.45 12.14 7.76
N THR A 141 -12.62 13.19 7.69
CA THR A 141 -13.13 14.57 7.55
C THR A 141 -13.84 14.78 6.21
N ARG A 142 -13.37 14.12 5.13
CA ARG A 142 -14.01 14.16 3.80
C ARG A 142 -15.32 13.35 3.74
N ILE A 143 -15.46 12.30 4.54
CA ILE A 143 -16.73 11.56 4.73
C ILE A 143 -17.72 12.40 5.57
N ARG A 144 -17.24 13.18 6.56
CA ARG A 144 -18.09 14.08 7.36
C ARG A 144 -18.65 15.25 6.54
N THR A 145 -17.92 15.76 5.54
CA THR A 145 -18.40 16.85 4.66
C THR A 145 -19.28 16.38 3.51
N SER A 146 -19.35 15.08 3.21
CA SER A 146 -20.11 14.54 2.06
C SER A 146 -21.48 13.96 2.44
N LYS A 147 -21.83 13.91 3.73
CA LYS A 147 -23.14 13.44 4.21
C LYS A 147 -23.91 14.49 5.04
N TRP A 148 -23.87 15.77 4.67
CA TRP A 148 -24.87 16.77 5.14
C TRP A 148 -24.96 17.95 4.16
N THR A 149 -25.37 17.70 2.92
CA THR A 149 -26.13 18.71 2.15
C THR A 149 -27.51 18.13 1.91
N ARG A 150 -28.34 18.41 2.90
CA ARG A 150 -29.75 18.09 3.04
C ARG A 150 -30.54 18.70 1.88
N THR A 151 -31.43 17.88 1.33
CA THR A 151 -32.71 18.27 0.73
C THR A 151 -33.31 19.51 1.39
N ARG A 152 -33.54 20.54 0.58
CA ARG A 152 -34.45 21.72 0.70
C ARG A 152 -34.07 22.57 -0.53
N ILE A 153 -34.91 22.85 -1.51
CA ILE A 153 -36.36 23.04 -1.58
C ILE A 153 -36.87 22.30 -2.82
#